data_AF-A0A7V3JJP7-F1
#
_entry.id   AF-A0A7V3JJP7-F1
#
_cell.length_a   1.000
_cell.length_b   1.000
_cell.length_c   1.000
_cell.angle_alpha   90.00
_cell.angle_beta   90.00
_cell.angle_gamma   90.00
#
_symmetry.space_group_name_H-M   'P 1'
#
loop_
_entity.id
_entity.type
_entity.pdbx_description
1 polymer ?
#
loop_
_entity_poly.entity_id
_entity_poly.type
_entity_poly.pdbx_seq_one_letter_code
_entity_poly.pdbx_strand_id
1 'polypeptide(L)'
;MLPTVGSDPGRDPPRRLGRPIPQDQLPPSGGGRQGPFARMYIIDRYLLRQFLQTLAICYLSLAGLYVVFDAFTNLESFLHAAATPGALLRVMGEYYGYRVIWFFDRTAGLLLLASAMFTVAWIQRHNELVALQAAGISKLRVLRPVIGAAVVFIALAAANRELLMPRFRSQIARKPQDLLADRPRELSPQFAQRTDILIRGKATFAANQRIEAPSFLLPPELDYYARQI
;
A
#
# COMPACT_ATOMS: atom_id res chain seq x y z
N MET A 1 -88.96 -33.85 -39.42
CA MET A 1 -89.02 -34.32 -38.01
C MET A 1 -87.93 -35.37 -37.87
N LEU A 2 -86.81 -35.26 -37.14
CA LEU A 2 -86.18 -34.35 -36.17
C LEU A 2 -84.65 -34.49 -36.41
N PRO A 3 -83.80 -33.44 -36.26
CA PRO A 3 -82.36 -33.61 -36.38
C PRO A 3 -81.77 -34.23 -35.11
N THR A 4 -80.85 -35.17 -35.30
CA THR A 4 -80.08 -35.86 -34.26
C THR A 4 -79.12 -34.90 -33.58
N VAL A 5 -79.27 -34.79 -32.26
CA VAL A 5 -78.43 -34.02 -31.33
C VAL A 5 -76.99 -34.54 -31.42
N GLY A 6 -76.08 -33.66 -31.82
CA GLY A 6 -74.63 -33.89 -31.70
C GLY A 6 -74.25 -34.00 -30.24
N SER A 7 -73.64 -35.13 -29.87
CA SER A 7 -72.97 -35.34 -28.60
C SER A 7 -71.67 -34.53 -28.58
N ASP A 8 -71.64 -33.42 -27.85
CA ASP A 8 -70.46 -32.62 -27.54
C ASP A 8 -69.62 -33.33 -26.44
N PRO A 9 -68.45 -33.89 -26.74
CA PRO A 9 -67.60 -34.52 -25.74
C PRO A 9 -66.62 -33.46 -25.20
N GLY A 10 -66.74 -33.10 -23.92
CA GLY A 10 -65.64 -32.43 -23.21
C GLY A 10 -65.95 -31.09 -22.55
N ARG A 11 -67.11 -30.93 -21.90
CA ARG A 11 -67.27 -29.88 -20.88
C ARG A 11 -66.85 -30.42 -19.51
N ASP A 12 -65.56 -30.28 -19.20
CA ASP A 12 -65.10 -30.37 -17.82
C ASP A 12 -65.79 -29.29 -16.97
N PRO A 13 -66.29 -29.60 -15.75
CA PRO A 13 -66.81 -28.58 -14.87
C PRO A 13 -65.69 -27.60 -14.49
N PRO A 14 -66.00 -26.31 -14.26
CA PRO A 14 -65.00 -25.32 -13.91
C PRO A 14 -64.27 -25.77 -12.63
N ARG A 15 -62.93 -25.90 -12.73
CA ARG A 15 -62.06 -26.11 -11.57
C ARG A 15 -62.41 -25.05 -10.53
N ARG A 16 -62.92 -25.48 -9.37
CA ARG A 16 -63.16 -24.59 -8.24
C ARG A 16 -61.84 -23.89 -7.93
N LEU A 17 -61.77 -22.59 -8.24
CA LEU A 17 -60.70 -21.72 -7.78
C LEU A 17 -60.61 -21.92 -6.27
N GLY A 18 -59.42 -22.27 -5.78
CA GLY A 18 -59.17 -22.48 -4.36
C GLY A 18 -59.72 -21.32 -3.54
N ARG A 19 -60.32 -21.63 -2.39
CA ARG A 19 -60.79 -20.60 -1.45
C ARG A 19 -59.63 -19.63 -1.15
N PRO A 20 -59.87 -18.31 -1.07
CA PRO A 20 -58.85 -17.38 -0.64
C PRO A 20 -58.30 -17.83 0.71
N ILE A 21 -56.97 -17.92 0.82
CA ILE A 21 -56.29 -18.28 2.07
C ILE A 21 -56.65 -17.19 3.09
N PRO A 22 -57.18 -17.55 4.27
CA PRO A 22 -57.45 -16.61 5.35
C PRO A 22 -56.18 -15.80 5.68
N GLN A 23 -56.29 -14.47 5.78
CA GLN A 23 -55.13 -13.57 5.95
C GLN A 23 -54.33 -13.83 7.24
N ASP A 24 -54.95 -14.47 8.23
CA ASP A 24 -54.39 -14.93 9.49
C ASP A 24 -53.53 -16.21 9.37
N GLN A 25 -53.63 -16.93 8.25
CA GLN A 25 -52.81 -18.12 7.95
C GLN A 25 -51.62 -17.82 7.04
N LEU A 26 -51.42 -16.56 6.66
CA LEU A 26 -50.17 -16.15 6.03
C LEU A 26 -49.06 -16.25 7.08
N PRO A 27 -47.97 -17.00 6.83
CA PRO A 27 -46.84 -17.02 7.75
C PRO A 27 -46.39 -15.58 7.99
N PRO A 28 -46.05 -15.20 9.25
CA PRO A 28 -45.58 -13.87 9.52
C PRO A 28 -44.40 -13.61 8.59
N SER A 29 -44.55 -12.62 7.71
CA SER A 29 -43.47 -12.14 6.85
C SER A 29 -42.33 -11.77 7.78
N GLY A 30 -41.37 -12.68 7.92
CA GLY A 30 -40.11 -12.50 8.63
C GLY A 30 -39.24 -11.54 7.85
N GLY A 31 -39.75 -10.32 7.64
CA GLY A 31 -39.01 -9.18 7.15
C GLY A 31 -38.02 -8.80 8.23
N GLY A 32 -36.89 -9.51 8.27
CA GLY A 32 -35.73 -9.11 9.04
C GLY A 32 -35.47 -7.64 8.75
N ARG A 33 -35.70 -6.79 9.74
CA ARG A 33 -35.46 -5.34 9.69
C ARG A 33 -33.96 -5.13 9.54
N GLN A 34 -33.41 -5.38 8.35
CA GLN A 34 -32.10 -4.88 7.97
C GLN A 34 -32.29 -3.38 7.80
N GLY A 35 -32.04 -2.63 8.88
CA GLY A 35 -32.14 -1.18 8.86
C GLY A 35 -31.27 -0.60 7.73
N PRO A 36 -31.64 0.57 7.18
CA PRO A 36 -30.90 1.22 6.09
C PRO A 36 -29.41 1.38 6.41
N PHE A 37 -29.05 1.52 7.69
CA PHE A 37 -27.68 1.56 8.17
C PHE A 37 -26.91 0.25 7.92
N ALA A 38 -27.51 -0.91 8.19
CA ALA A 38 -26.86 -2.22 7.99
C ALA A 38 -26.52 -2.47 6.51
N ARG A 39 -27.42 -2.09 5.58
CA ARG A 39 -27.15 -2.17 4.13
C ARG A 39 -26.05 -1.21 3.68
N MET A 40 -25.95 -0.02 4.30
CA MET A 40 -24.95 1.00 3.95
C MET A 40 -23.53 0.52 4.26
N TYR A 41 -23.32 -0.21 5.36
CA TYR A 41 -22.02 -0.78 5.71
C TYR A 41 -21.53 -1.87 4.74
N ILE A 42 -22.43 -2.56 4.02
CA ILE A 42 -22.04 -3.61 3.08
C ILE A 42 -21.36 -3.00 1.85
N ILE A 43 -21.96 -1.92 1.30
CA ILE A 43 -21.42 -1.21 0.14
C ILE A 43 -20.09 -0.53 0.50
N ASP A 44 -20.04 0.14 1.65
CA ASP A 44 -18.82 0.82 2.10
C ASP A 44 -17.67 -0.17 2.31
N ARG A 45 -17.94 -1.33 2.94
CA ARG A 45 -16.94 -2.39 3.14
C ARG A 45 -16.49 -3.03 1.83
N TYR A 46 -17.40 -3.18 0.87
CA TYR A 46 -17.06 -3.67 -0.46
C TYR A 46 -16.12 -2.71 -1.18
N LEU A 47 -16.46 -1.42 -1.23
CA LEU A 47 -15.63 -0.38 -1.85
C LEU A 47 -14.27 -0.23 -1.17
N LEU A 48 -14.24 -0.31 0.16
CA LEU A 48 -13.00 -0.29 0.93
C LEU A 48 -12.11 -1.50 0.59
N ARG A 49 -12.69 -2.70 0.55
CA ARG A 49 -11.94 -3.91 0.20
C ARG A 49 -11.41 -3.85 -1.23
N GLN A 50 -12.22 -3.37 -2.17
CA GLN A 50 -11.85 -3.14 -3.56
C GLN A 50 -10.63 -2.22 -3.63
N PHE A 51 -10.71 -1.05 -2.98
CA PHE A 51 -9.63 -0.08 -2.95
C PHE A 51 -8.34 -0.63 -2.34
N LEU A 52 -8.44 -1.31 -1.19
CA LEU A 52 -7.26 -1.91 -0.53
C LEU A 52 -6.62 -3.02 -1.36
N GLN A 53 -7.41 -3.84 -2.06
CA GLN A 53 -6.88 -4.85 -2.97
C GLN A 53 -6.15 -4.21 -4.14
N THR A 54 -6.76 -3.21 -4.78
CA THR A 54 -6.12 -2.45 -5.86
C THR A 54 -4.83 -1.78 -5.38
N LEU A 55 -4.83 -1.21 -4.17
CA LEU A 55 -3.66 -0.60 -3.57
C LEU A 55 -2.55 -1.60 -3.30
N ALA A 56 -2.87 -2.76 -2.72
CA ALA A 56 -1.90 -3.82 -2.51
C ALA A 56 -1.30 -4.32 -3.83
N ILE A 57 -2.12 -4.53 -4.86
CA ILE A 57 -1.66 -4.97 -6.18
C ILE A 57 -0.73 -3.92 -6.80
N CYS A 58 -1.15 -2.65 -6.85
CA CYS A 58 -0.32 -1.57 -7.39
C CYS A 58 1.01 -1.48 -6.65
N TYR A 59 1.00 -1.54 -5.32
CA TYR A 59 2.21 -1.48 -4.52
C TYR A 59 3.14 -2.67 -4.78
N LEU A 60 2.63 -3.90 -4.75
CA LEU A 60 3.43 -5.10 -4.99
C LEU A 60 4.01 -5.12 -6.41
N SER A 61 3.27 -4.65 -7.41
CA SER A 61 3.77 -4.53 -8.78
C SER A 61 4.91 -3.52 -8.89
N LEU A 62 4.74 -2.31 -8.33
CA LEU A 62 5.79 -1.27 -8.37
C LEU A 62 7.00 -1.68 -7.53
N ALA A 63 6.79 -2.22 -6.33
CA ALA A 63 7.86 -2.68 -5.45
C ALA A 63 8.62 -3.86 -6.06
N GLY A 64 7.91 -4.82 -6.66
CA GLY A 64 8.52 -5.94 -7.37
C GLY A 64 9.39 -5.48 -8.54
N LEU A 65 8.89 -4.57 -9.37
CA LEU A 65 9.65 -3.97 -10.45
C LEU A 65 10.91 -3.25 -9.93
N TYR A 66 10.78 -2.50 -8.84
CA TYR A 66 11.91 -1.82 -8.20
C TYR A 66 12.96 -2.82 -7.70
N VAL A 67 12.55 -3.90 -7.02
CA VAL A 67 13.46 -4.93 -6.52
C VAL A 67 14.22 -5.59 -7.67
N VAL A 68 13.52 -5.94 -8.75
CA VAL A 68 14.14 -6.56 -9.93
C VAL A 68 15.14 -5.61 -10.57
N PHE A 69 14.76 -4.36 -10.82
CA PHE A 69 15.64 -3.36 -11.41
C PHE A 69 16.90 -3.13 -10.56
N ASP A 70 16.73 -3.03 -9.25
CA ASP A 70 17.84 -2.83 -8.33
C ASP A 70 18.74 -4.06 -8.19
N ALA A 71 18.15 -5.26 -8.22
CA ALA A 71 18.91 -6.52 -8.20
C ALA A 71 19.79 -6.65 -9.44
N PHE A 72 19.27 -6.32 -10.62
CA PHE A 72 20.06 -6.28 -11.85
C PHE A 72 21.16 -5.22 -11.79
N THR A 73 20.85 -4.02 -11.25
CA THR A 73 21.83 -2.93 -11.15
C THR A 73 23.01 -3.27 -10.24
N ASN A 74 22.78 -4.06 -9.19
CA ASN A 74 23.81 -4.42 -8.21
C ASN A 74 24.23 -5.90 -8.30
N LEU A 75 24.00 -6.54 -9.45
CA LEU A 75 24.18 -7.98 -9.63
C LEU A 75 25.58 -8.46 -9.24
N GLU A 76 26.62 -7.77 -9.68
CA GLU A 76 28.02 -8.12 -9.34
C GLU A 76 28.28 -8.15 -7.84
N SER A 77 27.69 -7.20 -7.10
CA SER A 77 27.80 -7.12 -5.65
C SER A 77 27.09 -8.30 -4.97
N PHE A 78 25.90 -8.68 -5.46
CA PHE A 78 25.18 -9.85 -4.96
C PHE A 78 25.89 -11.17 -5.30
N LEU A 79 26.56 -11.27 -6.45
CA LEU A 79 27.34 -12.45 -6.83
C LEU A 79 28.57 -12.63 -5.93
N HIS A 80 29.24 -11.55 -5.52
CA HIS A 80 30.30 -11.63 -4.51
C HIS A 80 29.77 -12.01 -3.11
N ALA A 81 28.58 -11.53 -2.73
CA ALA A 81 27.92 -11.92 -1.48
C ALA A 81 27.48 -13.40 -1.47
N ALA A 82 27.15 -13.95 -2.64
CA ALA A 82 26.68 -15.32 -2.82
C ALA A 82 27.78 -16.38 -2.68
N ALA A 83 29.05 -15.99 -2.54
CA ALA A 83 30.17 -16.90 -2.35
C ALA A 83 30.03 -17.78 -1.09
N THR A 84 29.18 -17.38 -0.12
CA THR A 84 28.77 -18.23 1.01
C THR A 84 27.36 -18.82 0.75
N PRO A 85 27.23 -20.16 0.66
CA PRO A 85 25.93 -20.80 0.42
C PRO A 85 24.91 -20.44 1.51
N GLY A 86 23.73 -19.95 1.10
CA GLY A 86 22.64 -19.56 2.02
C GLY A 86 22.70 -18.12 2.55
N ALA A 87 23.81 -17.40 2.38
CA ALA A 87 23.90 -15.99 2.76
C ALA A 87 23.08 -15.06 1.84
N LEU A 88 22.94 -15.43 0.56
CA LEU A 88 22.30 -14.57 -0.45
C LEU A 88 20.86 -14.19 -0.11
N LEU A 89 20.00 -15.17 0.22
CA LEU A 89 18.59 -14.90 0.56
C LEU A 89 18.44 -14.08 1.84
N ARG A 90 19.33 -14.31 2.83
CA ARG A 90 19.33 -13.56 4.08
C ARG A 90 19.76 -12.11 3.85
N VAL A 91 20.85 -11.90 3.10
CA VAL A 91 21.34 -10.56 2.74
C VAL A 91 20.31 -9.82 1.90
N MET A 92 19.69 -10.48 0.92
CA MET A 92 18.61 -9.88 0.13
C MET A 92 17.39 -9.54 0.98
N GLY A 93 16.98 -10.42 1.90
CA GLY A 93 15.85 -10.17 2.80
C GLY A 93 16.08 -8.98 3.73
N GLU A 94 17.23 -8.92 4.39
CA GLU A 94 17.62 -7.80 5.26
C GLU A 94 17.76 -6.49 4.46
N TYR A 95 18.36 -6.56 3.28
CA TYR A 95 18.58 -5.39 2.42
C TYR A 95 17.30 -4.84 1.80
N TYR A 96 16.46 -5.69 1.21
CA TYR A 96 15.22 -5.26 0.57
C TYR A 96 14.12 -4.96 1.58
N GLY A 97 14.13 -5.55 2.78
CA GLY A 97 13.16 -5.25 3.84
C GLY A 97 13.09 -3.77 4.18
N TYR A 98 14.23 -3.14 4.48
CA TYR A 98 14.29 -1.71 4.78
C TYR A 98 14.03 -0.82 3.54
N ARG A 99 14.46 -1.29 2.36
CA ARG A 99 14.28 -0.54 1.11
C ARG A 99 12.84 -0.50 0.62
N VAL A 100 12.08 -1.55 0.84
CA VAL A 100 10.65 -1.61 0.52
C VAL A 100 9.86 -0.58 1.35
N ILE A 101 10.23 -0.38 2.62
CA ILE A 101 9.66 0.66 3.50
C ILE A 101 10.01 2.06 3.00
N TRP A 102 11.26 2.28 2.59
CA TRP A 102 11.68 3.57 2.02
C TRP A 102 11.00 3.85 0.67
N PHE A 103 10.89 2.83 -0.18
CA PHE A 103 10.21 2.91 -1.47
C PHE A 103 8.71 3.21 -1.29
N PHE A 104 8.08 2.65 -0.25
CA PHE A 104 6.70 2.96 0.11
C PHE A 104 6.50 4.46 0.38
N ASP A 105 7.33 5.09 1.21
CA ASP A 105 7.22 6.53 1.52
C ASP A 105 7.39 7.39 0.25
N ARG A 106 8.35 7.02 -0.61
CA ARG A 106 8.61 7.69 -1.89
C ARG A 106 7.46 7.59 -2.89
N THR A 107 6.72 6.48 -2.87
CA THR A 107 5.68 6.18 -3.88
C THR A 107 4.26 6.31 -3.35
N ALA A 108 4.06 6.61 -2.06
CA ALA A 108 2.75 6.66 -1.41
C ALA A 108 1.74 7.54 -2.16
N GLY A 109 2.12 8.75 -2.58
CA GLY A 109 1.25 9.65 -3.34
C GLY A 109 0.85 9.09 -4.71
N LEU A 110 1.80 8.47 -5.41
CA LEU A 110 1.56 7.83 -6.71
C LEU A 110 0.63 6.60 -6.56
N LEU A 111 0.88 5.78 -5.54
CA LEU A 111 0.07 4.59 -5.24
C LEU A 111 -1.37 4.99 -4.94
N LEU A 112 -1.59 5.98 -4.08
CA LEU A 112 -2.94 6.47 -3.78
C LEU A 112 -3.70 6.90 -5.02
N LEU A 113 -3.04 7.68 -5.89
CA LEU A 113 -3.64 8.17 -7.13
C LEU A 113 -3.96 7.00 -8.07
N ALA A 114 -2.99 6.13 -8.34
CA ALA A 114 -3.15 4.99 -9.23
C ALA A 114 -4.26 4.06 -8.72
N SER A 115 -4.25 3.73 -7.44
CA SER A 115 -5.24 2.83 -6.85
C SER A 115 -6.63 3.43 -6.82
N ALA A 116 -6.76 4.74 -6.55
CA ALA A 116 -8.04 5.42 -6.66
C ALA A 116 -8.57 5.38 -8.11
N MET A 117 -7.72 5.69 -9.10
CA MET A 117 -8.10 5.63 -10.51
C MET A 117 -8.54 4.23 -10.94
N PHE A 118 -7.76 3.19 -10.59
CA PHE A 118 -8.10 1.81 -10.91
C PHE A 118 -9.38 1.34 -10.22
N THR A 119 -9.59 1.74 -8.95
CA THR A 119 -10.82 1.41 -8.22
C THR A 119 -12.04 2.03 -8.89
N VAL A 120 -11.96 3.32 -9.26
CA VAL A 120 -13.05 4.01 -9.96
C VAL A 120 -13.31 3.38 -11.34
N ALA A 121 -12.24 3.09 -12.10
CA ALA A 121 -12.35 2.42 -13.39
C ALA A 121 -13.02 1.05 -13.27
N TRP A 122 -12.72 0.30 -12.21
CA TRP A 122 -13.35 -1.00 -11.95
C TRP A 122 -14.86 -0.88 -11.71
N ILE A 123 -15.27 0.03 -10.84
CA ILE A 123 -16.69 0.27 -10.50
C ILE A 123 -17.47 0.75 -11.74
N GLN A 124 -16.84 1.59 -12.57
CA GLN A 124 -17.44 2.04 -13.84
C GLN A 124 -17.57 0.89 -14.84
N ARG A 125 -16.54 0.04 -15.00
CA ARG A 125 -16.55 -1.09 -15.93
C ARG A 125 -17.67 -2.10 -15.64
N HIS A 126 -18.01 -2.30 -14.37
CA HIS A 126 -19.07 -3.22 -13.95
C HIS A 126 -20.46 -2.55 -13.89
N ASN A 127 -20.59 -1.30 -14.33
CA ASN A 127 -21.80 -0.48 -14.22
C ASN A 127 -22.36 -0.36 -12.78
N GLU A 128 -21.56 -0.67 -11.76
CA GLU A 128 -21.96 -0.58 -10.36
C GLU A 128 -22.25 0.87 -9.96
N LEU A 129 -21.48 1.82 -10.50
CA LEU A 129 -21.71 3.25 -10.25
C LEU A 129 -23.05 3.73 -10.82
N VAL A 130 -23.51 3.15 -11.94
CA VAL A 130 -24.80 3.47 -12.55
C VAL A 130 -25.93 2.87 -11.72
N ALA A 131 -25.77 1.62 -11.26
CA ALA A 131 -26.74 0.97 -10.38
C ALA A 131 -26.93 1.72 -9.05
N LEU A 132 -25.85 2.17 -8.43
CA LEU A 132 -25.90 2.96 -7.18
C LEU A 132 -26.61 4.32 -7.40
N GLN A 133 -26.36 4.97 -8.54
CA GLN A 133 -27.05 6.23 -8.88
C GLN A 133 -28.54 6.02 -9.16
N ALA A 134 -28.90 4.94 -9.85
CA ALA A 134 -30.31 4.58 -10.07
C ALA A 134 -31.04 4.27 -8.76
N ALA A 135 -30.32 3.77 -7.74
CA ALA A 135 -30.81 3.59 -6.39
C ALA A 135 -30.86 4.89 -5.55
N GLY A 136 -30.58 6.05 -6.16
CA GLY A 136 -30.61 7.36 -5.50
C GLY A 136 -29.38 7.67 -4.62
N ILE A 137 -28.30 6.88 -4.73
CA ILE A 137 -27.08 7.10 -3.95
C ILE A 137 -26.17 8.11 -4.68
N SER A 138 -25.87 9.22 -4.01
CA SER A 138 -24.94 10.23 -4.54
C SER A 138 -23.53 9.68 -4.74
N LYS A 139 -22.85 10.10 -5.82
CA LYS A 139 -21.45 9.74 -6.12
C LYS A 139 -20.50 10.05 -4.94
N LEU A 140 -20.72 11.19 -4.27
CA LEU A 140 -19.90 11.60 -3.12
C LEU A 140 -19.94 10.60 -1.97
N ARG A 141 -21.06 9.91 -1.75
CA ARG A 141 -21.17 8.87 -0.71
C ARG A 141 -20.35 7.64 -1.06
N VAL A 142 -20.32 7.24 -2.33
CA VAL A 142 -19.51 6.13 -2.85
C VAL A 142 -18.01 6.40 -2.65
N LEU A 143 -17.58 7.66 -2.77
CA LEU A 143 -16.18 8.05 -2.57
C LEU A 143 -15.74 8.12 -1.10
N ARG A 144 -16.67 8.25 -0.14
CA ARG A 144 -16.33 8.36 1.30
C ARG A 144 -15.42 7.24 1.82
N PRO A 145 -15.71 5.94 1.62
CA PRO A 145 -14.82 4.86 2.09
C PRO A 145 -13.43 4.92 1.45
N VAL A 146 -13.34 5.33 0.17
CA VAL A 146 -12.07 5.49 -0.55
C VAL A 146 -11.24 6.64 0.03
N ILE A 147 -11.87 7.79 0.27
CA ILE A 147 -11.21 8.95 0.87
C ILE A 147 -10.76 8.62 2.30
N GLY A 148 -11.62 7.97 3.10
CA GLY A 148 -11.27 7.53 4.45
C GLY A 148 -10.05 6.60 4.46
N ALA A 149 -10.01 5.63 3.55
CA ALA A 149 -8.86 4.74 3.37
C ALA A 149 -7.59 5.50 2.95
N ALA A 150 -7.72 6.47 2.03
CA ALA A 150 -6.62 7.30 1.59
C ALA A 150 -6.04 8.13 2.74
N VAL A 151 -6.89 8.74 3.58
CA VAL A 151 -6.45 9.50 4.76
C VAL A 151 -5.70 8.59 5.74
N VAL A 152 -6.23 7.40 6.03
CA VAL A 152 -5.55 6.42 6.90
C VAL A 152 -4.20 6.01 6.31
N PHE A 153 -4.13 5.79 5.00
CA PHE A 153 -2.89 5.44 4.31
C PHE A 153 -1.85 6.57 4.34
N ILE A 154 -2.28 7.83 4.15
CA ILE A 154 -1.41 9.01 4.29
C ILE A 154 -0.91 9.13 5.73
N ALA A 155 -1.78 8.95 6.72
CA ALA A 155 -1.39 8.98 8.13
C ALA A 155 -0.39 7.88 8.45
N LEU A 156 -0.57 6.67 7.90
CA LEU A 156 0.38 5.57 8.04
C LEU A 156 1.74 5.90 7.39
N ALA A 157 1.73 6.50 6.19
CA ALA A 157 2.95 6.95 5.53
C ALA A 157 3.66 8.05 6.33
N ALA A 158 2.92 9.03 6.85
CA ALA A 158 3.45 10.09 7.71
C ALA A 158 4.03 9.52 9.01
N ALA A 159 3.32 8.61 9.68
CA ALA A 159 3.81 7.95 10.89
C ALA A 159 5.07 7.11 10.61
N ASN A 160 5.11 6.38 9.50
CA ASN A 160 6.31 5.67 9.03
C ASN A 160 7.48 6.67 8.85
N ARG A 161 7.23 7.80 8.19
CA ARG A 161 8.24 8.84 7.98
C ARG A 161 8.74 9.47 9.27
N GLU A 162 7.87 9.67 10.25
CA GLU A 162 8.20 10.37 11.49
C GLU A 162 8.80 9.45 12.55
N LEU A 163 8.42 8.17 12.57
CA LEU A 163 8.91 7.19 13.56
C LEU A 163 10.08 6.36 13.04
N LEU A 164 9.99 5.89 11.79
CA LEU A 164 10.97 4.96 11.22
C LEU A 164 12.12 5.71 10.56
N MET A 165 11.86 6.82 9.87
CA MET A 165 12.93 7.54 9.17
C MET A 165 14.02 8.13 10.09
N PRO A 166 13.74 8.72 11.28
CA PRO A 166 14.81 9.13 12.18
C PRO A 166 15.55 7.95 12.81
N ARG A 167 14.89 6.80 13.05
CA ARG A 167 15.50 5.60 13.63
C ARG A 167 16.41 4.84 12.66
N PHE A 168 16.07 4.85 11.37
CA PHE A 168 16.81 4.13 10.33
C PHE A 168 17.64 5.04 9.42
N ARG A 169 17.79 6.33 9.74
CA ARG A 169 18.60 7.29 8.97
C ARG A 169 20.01 6.78 8.65
N SER A 170 20.66 6.13 9.62
CA SER A 170 22.01 5.58 9.47
C SER A 170 22.07 4.27 8.67
N GLN A 171 20.96 3.55 8.53
CA GLN A 171 20.87 2.27 7.81
C GLN A 171 20.33 2.45 6.38
N ILE A 172 19.38 3.37 6.16
CA ILE A 172 18.84 3.72 4.84
C ILE A 172 19.85 4.50 3.99
N ALA A 173 20.73 5.27 4.64
CA ALA A 173 21.80 5.99 3.95
C ALA A 173 22.97 5.09 3.50
N ARG A 174 23.05 3.84 4.00
CA ARG A 174 24.07 2.88 3.57
C ARG A 174 23.71 2.36 2.18
N LYS A 175 24.59 2.59 1.21
CA LYS A 175 24.45 1.99 -0.12
C LYS A 175 24.77 0.49 -0.01
N PRO A 176 24.22 -0.38 -0.88
CA PRO A 176 24.64 -1.80 -0.99
C PRO A 176 26.16 -1.95 -1.08
N GLN A 177 26.79 -1.01 -1.77
CA GLN A 177 28.23 -0.94 -1.99
C GLN A 177 29.00 -0.75 -0.67
N ASP A 178 28.44 -0.07 0.33
CA ASP A 178 29.05 0.13 1.65
C ASP A 178 28.87 -1.08 2.59
N LEU A 179 27.90 -1.96 2.30
CA LEU A 179 27.65 -3.19 3.05
C LEU A 179 28.53 -4.35 2.56
N LEU A 180 28.95 -4.32 1.30
CA LEU A 180 29.68 -5.40 0.64
C LEU A 180 31.17 -5.12 0.43
N ALA A 181 31.58 -3.85 0.39
CA ALA A 181 32.97 -3.48 0.26
C ALA A 181 33.28 -2.37 1.27
N ASP A 182 34.29 -2.60 2.11
CA ASP A 182 34.91 -1.60 2.99
C ASP A 182 35.69 -0.59 2.13
N ARG A 183 35.00 0.07 1.20
CA ARG A 183 35.60 1.00 0.23
C ARG A 183 35.80 2.35 0.93
N PRO A 184 37.02 2.88 0.93
CA PRO A 184 37.29 4.20 1.47
C PRO A 184 36.53 5.24 0.65
N ARG A 185 35.66 6.02 1.29
CA ARG A 185 35.01 7.18 0.67
C ARG A 185 35.73 8.44 1.11
N GLU A 186 36.17 9.27 0.17
CA GLU A 186 36.85 10.53 0.47
C GLU A 186 35.95 11.40 1.36
N LEU A 187 36.45 11.83 2.52
CA LEU A 187 35.65 12.54 3.51
C LEU A 187 35.41 13.97 3.00
N SER A 188 34.14 14.32 2.76
CA SER A 188 33.77 15.72 2.53
C SER A 188 33.96 16.51 3.82
N PRO A 189 34.81 17.56 3.83
CA PRO A 189 35.03 18.39 5.02
C PRO A 189 33.73 18.99 5.54
N GLN A 190 33.46 18.85 6.84
CA GLN A 190 32.26 19.39 7.48
C GLN A 190 32.65 20.20 8.72
N PHE A 191 32.05 21.38 8.87
CA PHE A 191 32.21 22.20 10.07
C PHE A 191 31.25 21.71 11.17
N ALA A 192 31.78 21.57 12.38
CA ALA A 192 30.97 21.33 13.57
C ALA A 192 30.22 22.60 13.93
N GLN A 193 28.89 22.59 13.79
CA GLN A 193 28.03 23.78 13.93
C GLN A 193 28.11 24.52 15.28
N ARG A 194 28.65 23.89 16.32
CA ARG A 194 28.76 24.48 17.67
C ARG A 194 30.14 25.02 18.00
N THR A 195 31.18 24.49 17.37
CA THR A 195 32.58 24.77 17.72
C THR A 195 33.38 25.33 16.54
N ASP A 196 32.77 25.42 15.35
CA ASP A 196 33.42 25.78 14.08
C ASP A 196 34.70 24.97 13.78
N ILE A 197 34.84 23.80 14.42
CA ILE A 197 35.93 22.88 14.17
C ILE A 197 35.65 22.19 12.85
N LEU A 198 36.58 22.28 11.92
CA LEU A 198 36.49 21.66 10.63
C LEU A 198 37.03 20.24 10.70
N ILE A 199 36.12 19.28 10.57
CA ILE A 199 36.43 17.85 10.59
C ILE A 199 36.81 17.44 9.17
N ARG A 200 38.06 16.98 9.00
CA ARG A 200 38.63 16.47 7.75
C ARG A 200 39.23 15.09 7.98
N GLY A 201 39.50 14.39 6.88
CA GLY A 201 40.09 13.06 6.92
C GLY A 201 40.36 12.56 5.50
N LYS A 202 41.23 11.55 5.36
CA LYS A 202 41.60 11.02 4.06
C LYS A 202 40.47 10.17 3.45
N ALA A 203 39.83 9.35 4.29
CA ALA A 203 38.69 8.54 3.89
C ALA A 203 37.79 8.18 5.07
N THR A 204 36.56 7.80 4.79
CA THR A 204 35.63 7.19 5.75
C THR A 204 35.28 5.77 5.33
N PHE A 205 35.19 4.90 6.32
CA PHE A 205 34.71 3.53 6.21
C PHE A 205 33.33 3.44 6.87
N ALA A 206 32.29 3.34 6.06
CA ALA A 206 30.90 3.35 6.53
C ALA A 206 30.52 2.06 7.29
N ALA A 207 31.13 0.92 6.93
CA ALA A 207 30.91 -0.36 7.59
C ALA A 207 31.37 -0.33 9.05
N ASN A 208 32.58 0.19 9.30
CA ASN A 208 33.24 0.21 10.60
C ASN A 208 33.09 1.53 11.37
N GLN A 209 32.34 2.50 10.83
CA GLN A 209 32.22 3.86 11.38
C GLN A 209 33.58 4.51 11.70
N ARG A 210 34.58 4.26 10.84
CA ARG A 210 35.95 4.73 11.04
C ARG A 210 36.30 5.85 10.07
N ILE A 211 36.99 6.88 10.56
CA ILE A 211 37.65 7.89 9.72
C ILE A 211 39.14 7.54 9.64
N GLU A 212 39.67 7.44 8.43
CA GLU A 212 41.08 7.24 8.16
C GLU A 212 41.80 8.58 8.14
N ALA A 213 42.85 8.70 8.97
CA ALA A 213 43.62 9.91 9.17
C ALA A 213 42.74 11.15 9.43
N PRO A 214 41.93 11.16 10.52
CA PRO A 214 41.14 12.33 10.88
C PRO A 214 42.07 13.51 11.19
N SER A 215 41.78 14.66 10.63
CA SER A 215 42.44 15.93 10.94
C SER A 215 41.39 16.96 11.31
N PHE A 216 41.66 17.71 12.37
CA PHE A 216 40.73 18.69 12.93
C PHE A 216 41.38 20.07 12.83
N LEU A 217 40.78 20.94 12.03
CA LEU A 217 41.20 22.34 11.95
C LEU A 217 40.37 23.15 12.94
N LEU A 218 41.05 23.75 13.92
CA LEU A 218 40.42 24.58 14.94
C LEU A 218 40.20 26.02 14.44
N PRO A 219 39.18 26.72 14.95
CA PRO A 219 39.04 28.15 14.75
C PRO A 219 40.25 28.91 15.33
N PRO A 220 40.60 30.09 14.80
CA PRO A 220 41.74 30.88 15.25
C PRO A 220 41.75 31.19 16.75
N GLU A 221 40.57 31.24 17.38
CA GLU A 221 40.39 31.52 18.81
C GLU A 221 40.85 30.36 19.72
N LEU A 222 40.92 29.14 19.19
CA LEU A 222 41.23 27.91 19.92
C LEU A 222 42.61 27.32 19.56
N ASP A 223 43.32 27.93 18.62
CA ASP A 223 44.63 27.48 18.12
C ASP A 223 45.72 27.51 19.21
N TYR A 224 45.56 28.36 20.23
CA TYR A 224 46.47 28.43 21.38
C TYR A 224 46.42 27.19 22.28
N TYR A 225 45.30 26.45 22.29
CA TYR A 225 45.05 25.38 23.26
C TYR A 225 45.34 23.97 22.74
N ALA A 226 45.50 23.78 21.43
CA ALA A 226 45.71 22.46 20.84
C ALA A 226 46.67 22.50 19.65
N ARG A 227 47.58 21.53 19.61
CA ARG A 227 48.47 21.33 18.45
C ARG A 227 47.65 20.69 17.33
N GLN A 228 47.59 21.33 16.16
CA GLN A 228 46.92 20.77 14.98
C GLN A 228 47.60 19.44 14.57
N ILE A 229 46.81 18.37 14.43
CA ILE A 229 47.25 17.04 14.00
C ILE A 229 46.44 16.60 12.76
#